data_AF-A0A7X9IJS0-F1
#
_entry.id   AF-A0A7X9IJS0-F1
#
_cell.length_a   1.000
_cell.length_b   1.000
_cell.length_c   1.000
_cell.angle_alpha   90.00
_cell.angle_beta   90.00
_cell.angle_gamma   90.00
#
_symmetry.space_group_name_H-M   'P 1'
#
loop_
_entity.id
_entity.type
_entity.pdbx_description
1 polymer ?
#
loop_
_entity_poly.entity_id
_entity_poly.type
_entity_poly.pdbx_seq_one_letter_code
_entity_poly.pdbx_strand_id
1 'polypeptide(L)'
;MESKGQLEKKENFFEKFGLEVTSGEVEVGQTYPIYGMITKIISEEPGDVQVEINFSIIASMAIPDLAKIELLKERAFEPGIFVSTVKSKETGIKVDCSTVVFGKRQHFNA
;
A
#
# COMPACT_ATOMS: atom_id res chain seq x y z
N MET A 1 31.45 -34.15 -11.79
CA MET A 1 31.78 -32.77 -11.37
C MET A 1 30.57 -31.92 -11.70
N GLU A 2 29.67 -31.77 -10.73
CA GLU A 2 28.48 -30.91 -10.89
C GLU A 2 28.56 -29.82 -9.82
N SER A 3 28.78 -28.60 -10.28
CA SER A 3 28.84 -27.40 -9.46
C SER A 3 27.43 -27.05 -9.01
N LYS A 4 27.18 -27.11 -7.70
CA LYS A 4 25.95 -26.63 -7.07
C LYS A 4 25.97 -25.10 -7.07
N GLY A 5 25.21 -24.49 -7.98
CA GLY A 5 24.88 -23.06 -7.88
C GLY A 5 24.00 -22.84 -6.65
N GLN A 6 24.56 -22.20 -5.63
CA GLN A 6 23.80 -21.71 -4.47
C GLN A 6 22.84 -20.61 -4.95
N LEU A 7 21.54 -20.87 -4.89
CA LEU A 7 20.54 -19.80 -4.90
C LEU A 7 20.62 -19.09 -3.56
N GLU A 8 21.25 -17.91 -3.54
CA GLU A 8 21.21 -17.00 -2.41
C GLU A 8 19.74 -16.66 -2.09
N LYS A 9 19.25 -17.17 -0.96
CA LYS A 9 17.98 -16.71 -0.37
C LYS A 9 18.17 -15.25 0.00
N LYS A 10 17.73 -14.33 -0.86
CA LYS A 10 17.48 -12.95 -0.46
C LYS A 10 16.47 -13.00 0.69
N GLU A 11 16.90 -12.58 1.89
CA GLU A 11 16.00 -12.42 3.04
C GLU A 11 14.80 -11.58 2.61
N ASN A 12 13.59 -12.15 2.71
CA ASN A 12 12.39 -11.42 2.36
C ASN A 12 12.23 -10.23 3.33
N PHE A 13 11.88 -9.05 2.82
CA PHE A 13 11.69 -7.83 3.61
C PHE A 13 10.87 -8.08 4.88
N PHE A 14 9.83 -8.92 4.78
CA PHE A 14 8.96 -9.30 5.88
C PHE A 14 9.67 -10.08 6.99
N GLU A 15 10.52 -11.05 6.63
CA GLU A 15 11.31 -11.85 7.59
C GLU A 15 12.29 -10.97 8.38
N LYS A 16 12.92 -10.00 7.71
CA LYS A 16 13.87 -9.06 8.33
C LYS A 16 13.23 -8.16 9.39
N PHE A 17 11.94 -7.84 9.25
CA PHE A 17 11.22 -6.96 10.18
C PHE A 17 10.25 -7.71 11.10
N GLY A 18 10.28 -9.05 11.12
CA GLY A 18 9.38 -9.86 11.93
C GLY A 18 7.90 -9.70 11.56
N LEU A 19 7.62 -9.42 10.29
CA LEU A 19 6.26 -9.28 9.76
C LEU A 19 5.81 -10.63 9.19
N GLU A 20 4.69 -11.15 9.66
CA GLU A 20 4.05 -12.33 9.08
C GLU A 20 3.08 -11.91 7.97
N VAL A 21 3.32 -12.41 6.75
CA VAL A 21 2.36 -12.27 5.65
C VAL A 21 1.40 -13.45 5.72
N THR A 22 0.21 -13.23 6.26
CA THR A 22 -0.85 -14.24 6.29
C THR A 22 -1.69 -14.15 5.03
N SER A 23 -1.80 -15.23 4.27
CA SER A 23 -2.86 -15.38 3.27
C SER A 23 -4.15 -15.78 3.98
N GLY A 24 -5.16 -14.91 3.98
CA GLY A 24 -6.42 -15.15 4.66
C GLY A 24 -7.53 -14.24 4.12
N GLU A 25 -8.77 -14.55 4.48
CA GLU A 25 -9.89 -13.65 4.20
C GLU A 25 -9.82 -12.43 5.12
N VAL A 26 -10.00 -11.24 4.55
CA VAL A 26 -10.19 -10.01 5.33
C VAL A 26 -11.64 -9.89 5.77
N GLU A 27 -11.87 -9.37 6.97
CA GLU A 27 -13.19 -9.15 7.55
C GLU A 27 -13.61 -7.68 7.44
N VAL A 28 -14.90 -7.45 7.15
CA VAL A 28 -15.46 -6.09 7.16
C VAL A 28 -15.43 -5.53 8.58
N GLY A 29 -15.01 -4.28 8.73
CA GLY A 29 -14.86 -3.59 10.01
C GLY A 29 -13.49 -3.78 10.66
N GLN A 30 -12.68 -4.74 10.20
CA GLN A 30 -11.32 -4.94 10.71
C GLN A 30 -10.31 -4.06 9.98
N THR A 31 -9.22 -3.73 10.68
CA THR A 31 -8.15 -2.88 10.18
C THR A 31 -6.89 -3.70 9.91
N TYR A 32 -6.32 -3.54 8.73
CA TYR A 32 -5.14 -4.25 8.28
C TYR A 32 -4.09 -3.29 7.72
N PRO A 33 -2.79 -3.55 7.95
CA PRO A 33 -1.74 -2.91 7.19
C PRO A 33 -1.66 -3.55 5.79
N ILE A 34 -1.93 -2.76 4.77
CA ILE A 34 -1.81 -3.19 3.37
C ILE A 34 -0.46 -2.71 2.85
N TYR A 35 0.41 -3.63 2.48
CA TYR A 35 1.62 -3.28 1.72
C TYR A 35 1.27 -3.19 0.23
N GLY A 36 1.56 -2.06 -0.40
CA GLY A 36 1.19 -1.85 -1.79
C GLY A 36 1.67 -0.52 -2.34
N MET A 37 1.07 -0.12 -3.45
CA MET A 37 1.33 1.15 -4.12
C MET A 37 0.02 1.71 -4.66
N ILE A 38 -0.07 3.03 -4.74
CA ILE A 38 -1.16 3.70 -5.45
C ILE A 38 -0.96 3.46 -6.95
N THR A 39 -1.93 2.79 -7.58
CA THR A 39 -1.93 2.48 -9.02
C THR A 39 -2.75 3.48 -9.81
N LYS A 40 -3.72 4.13 -9.17
CA LYS A 40 -4.57 5.15 -9.79
C LYS A 40 -5.10 6.11 -8.74
N ILE A 41 -5.26 7.37 -9.13
CA ILE A 41 -5.99 8.37 -8.34
C ILE A 41 -7.36 8.56 -8.98
N ILE A 42 -8.40 8.42 -8.16
CA ILE A 42 -9.81 8.41 -8.58
C ILE A 42 -10.45 9.76 -8.27
N SER A 43 -10.21 10.28 -7.06
CA SER A 43 -10.64 11.60 -6.62
C SER A 43 -9.50 12.29 -5.87
N GLU A 44 -9.34 13.59 -6.12
CA GLU A 44 -8.36 14.47 -5.47
C GLU A 44 -9.06 15.56 -4.62
N GLU A 45 -10.34 15.39 -4.34
CA GLU A 45 -11.11 16.37 -3.58
C GLU A 45 -10.60 16.47 -2.13
N PRO A 46 -10.24 17.68 -1.64
CA PRO A 46 -9.84 17.85 -0.25
C PRO A 46 -10.91 17.38 0.73
N GLY A 47 -10.53 16.43 1.60
CA GLY A 47 -11.43 15.77 2.54
C GLY A 47 -12.07 14.48 2.04
N ASP A 48 -12.07 14.21 0.72
CA ASP A 48 -12.54 12.95 0.11
C ASP A 48 -11.62 12.52 -1.04
N VAL A 49 -10.42 12.11 -0.69
CA VAL A 49 -9.45 11.56 -1.64
C VAL A 49 -9.74 10.09 -1.85
N GLN A 50 -9.80 9.64 -3.10
CA GLN A 50 -9.99 8.23 -3.44
C GLN A 50 -8.88 7.75 -4.35
N VAL A 51 -8.29 6.61 -4.00
CA VAL A 51 -7.19 5.99 -4.74
C VAL A 51 -7.43 4.50 -4.94
N GLU A 52 -6.82 3.96 -5.98
CA GLU A 52 -6.69 2.53 -6.21
C GLU A 52 -5.33 2.06 -5.72
N ILE A 53 -5.32 0.99 -4.92
CA ILE A 53 -4.12 0.32 -4.43
C ILE A 53 -4.04 -1.06 -5.09
N ASN A 54 -2.85 -1.41 -5.60
CA ASN A 54 -2.56 -2.71 -6.21
C ASN A 54 -3.62 -3.16 -7.25
N PHE A 55 -4.13 -2.23 -8.07
CA PHE A 55 -5.08 -2.48 -9.16
C PHE A 55 -6.43 -3.10 -8.77
N SER A 56 -6.75 -3.17 -7.47
CA SER A 56 -7.92 -3.96 -7.02
C SER A 56 -8.58 -3.48 -5.73
N ILE A 57 -7.93 -2.59 -4.97
CA ILE A 57 -8.44 -2.09 -3.70
C ILE A 57 -8.76 -0.61 -3.85
N ILE A 58 -10.00 -0.22 -3.55
CA ILE A 58 -10.42 1.18 -3.54
C ILE A 58 -10.28 1.71 -2.12
N ALA A 59 -9.47 2.74 -1.92
CA ALA A 59 -9.24 3.36 -0.63
C ALA A 59 -9.75 4.79 -0.61
N SER A 60 -10.60 5.10 0.37
CA SER A 60 -11.03 6.46 0.70
C SER A 60 -10.16 7.03 1.82
N MET A 61 -9.75 8.29 1.68
CA MET A 61 -8.86 8.99 2.62
C MET A 61 -9.39 10.39 2.91
N ALA A 62 -9.51 10.73 4.20
CA ALA A 62 -9.88 12.07 4.64
C ALA A 62 -8.64 12.97 4.73
N ILE A 63 -8.22 13.56 3.61
CA ILE A 63 -7.04 14.44 3.53
C ILE A 63 -7.50 15.87 3.17
N PRO A 64 -7.64 16.78 4.15
CA PRO A 64 -8.11 18.14 3.89
C PRO A 64 -7.01 19.07 3.34
N ASP A 65 -5.74 18.69 3.48
CA ASP A 65 -4.58 19.51 3.14
C ASP A 65 -4.08 19.21 1.72
N LEU A 66 -4.23 20.18 0.82
CA LEU A 66 -3.80 20.10 -0.58
C LEU A 66 -2.33 19.71 -0.74
N ALA A 67 -1.43 20.20 0.12
CA ALA A 67 -0.01 19.84 0.02
C ALA A 67 0.24 18.35 0.26
N LYS A 68 -0.58 17.72 1.10
CA LYS A 68 -0.52 16.26 1.33
C LYS A 68 -1.11 15.46 0.18
N ILE A 69 -2.12 16.00 -0.51
CA ILE A 69 -2.69 15.40 -1.71
C ILE A 69 -1.65 15.41 -2.84
N GLU A 70 -0.98 16.54 -3.05
CA GLU A 70 0.11 16.64 -4.03
C GLU A 70 1.28 15.72 -3.66
N LEU A 71 1.66 15.63 -2.38
CA LEU A 71 2.66 14.66 -1.94
C LEU A 71 2.22 13.22 -2.25
N LEU A 72 0.95 12.87 -2.02
CA LEU A 72 0.42 11.54 -2.32
C LEU A 72 0.52 11.23 -3.83
N LYS A 73 0.26 12.23 -4.67
CA LYS A 73 0.40 12.15 -6.14
C LYS A 73 1.83 11.95 -6.57
N GLU A 74 2.76 12.75 -6.03
CA GLU A 74 4.19 12.61 -6.30
C GLU A 74 4.70 11.22 -5.90
N ARG A 75 4.13 10.65 -4.83
CA ARG A 75 4.53 9.35 -4.29
C ARG A 75 3.66 8.20 -4.82
N ALA A 76 2.84 8.45 -5.84
CA ALA A 76 2.12 7.39 -6.52
C ALA A 76 3.12 6.44 -7.19
N PHE A 77 2.73 5.17 -7.35
CA PHE A 77 3.59 4.10 -7.85
C PHE A 77 4.83 3.78 -7.01
N GLU A 78 4.87 4.23 -5.77
CA GLU A 78 5.92 3.84 -4.84
C GLU A 78 5.36 2.95 -3.73
N PRO A 79 6.19 2.03 -3.19
CA PRO A 79 5.77 1.15 -2.14
C PRO A 79 5.48 1.95 -0.85
N GLY A 80 4.35 1.63 -0.23
CA GLY A 80 3.90 2.18 1.04
C GLY A 80 3.10 1.17 1.84
N ILE A 81 2.89 1.49 3.11
CA ILE A 81 1.99 0.76 4.00
C ILE A 81 0.74 1.62 4.23
N PHE A 82 -0.41 1.06 3.94
CA PHE A 82 -1.72 1.70 4.06
C PHE A 82 -2.47 1.07 5.21
N VAL A 83 -2.70 1.82 6.28
CA VAL A 83 -3.45 1.36 7.46
C VAL A 83 -4.93 1.57 7.19
N SER A 84 -5.63 0.48 6.89
CA SER A 84 -6.92 0.52 6.22
C SER A 84 -7.95 -0.36 6.89
N THR A 85 -9.14 0.19 7.15
CA THR A 85 -10.30 -0.55 7.67
C THR A 85 -11.17 -1.01 6.50
N VAL A 86 -11.46 -2.31 6.42
CA VAL A 86 -12.30 -2.86 5.35
C VAL A 86 -13.75 -2.42 5.53
N LYS A 87 -14.35 -1.83 4.50
CA LYS A 87 -15.74 -1.36 4.50
C LYS A 87 -16.69 -2.26 3.76
N SER A 88 -16.27 -2.78 2.62
CA SER A 88 -17.07 -3.73 1.87
C SER A 88 -16.21 -4.62 0.99
N LYS A 89 -16.79 -5.75 0.59
CA LYS A 89 -16.19 -6.77 -0.28
C LYS A 89 -17.05 -7.07 -1.52
N GLU A 90 -18.21 -6.41 -1.68
CA GLU A 90 -19.26 -6.80 -2.64
C GLU A 90 -18.84 -6.69 -4.12
N THR A 91 -18.06 -5.67 -4.48
CA THR A 91 -17.60 -5.43 -5.87
C THR A 91 -16.08 -5.26 -5.95
N GLY A 92 -15.37 -5.90 -5.03
CA GLY A 92 -13.95 -5.65 -4.75
C GLY A 92 -13.77 -5.14 -3.32
N ILE A 93 -12.51 -5.06 -2.89
CA ILE A 93 -12.18 -4.61 -1.53
C ILE A 93 -12.24 -3.09 -1.51
N LYS A 94 -13.13 -2.55 -0.69
CA LYS A 94 -13.19 -1.11 -0.39
C LYS A 94 -12.75 -0.87 1.04
N VAL A 95 -11.93 0.14 1.26
CA VAL A 95 -11.34 0.45 2.57
C VAL A 95 -11.39 1.94 2.87
N ASP A 96 -11.48 2.26 4.16
CA ASP A 96 -11.11 3.58 4.65
C ASP A 96 -9.64 3.52 5.08
N CYS A 97 -8.80 4.30 4.41
CA CYS A 97 -7.39 4.40 4.75
C CYS A 97 -7.16 5.61 5.66
N SER A 98 -6.70 5.32 6.88
CA SER A 98 -6.46 6.32 7.92
C SER A 98 -5.05 6.89 7.88
N THR A 99 -4.07 6.13 7.37
CA THR A 99 -2.67 6.51 7.38
C THR A 99 -1.93 5.81 6.25
N VAL A 100 -1.07 6.56 5.56
CA VAL A 100 -0.13 6.02 4.57
C VAL A 100 1.29 6.33 5.03
N VAL A 101 2.12 5.28 5.07
CA VAL A 101 3.54 5.39 5.42
C VAL A 101 4.37 5.03 4.20
N PHE A 102 5.08 6.02 3.67
CA PHE A 102 6.05 5.80 2.59
C PHE A 102 7.44 5.55 3.14
N GLY A 103 8.19 4.67 2.47
CA GLY A 103 9.62 4.51 2.73
C GLY A 103 10.42 5.76 2.35
N LYS A 104 11.70 5.79 2.75
CA LYS A 104 12.64 6.86 2.35
C LYS A 104 12.62 7.03 0.82
N ARG A 105 12.60 8.28 0.34
CA ARG A 105 12.75 8.59 -1.09
C ARG A 105 14.07 8.01 -1.58
N GLN A 106 14.01 7.06 -2.52
CA GLN A 106 15.20 6.63 -3.24
C GLN A 106 15.51 7.70 -4.27
N HIS A 107 16.56 8.50 -4.02
CA HIS A 107 17.12 9.36 -5.05
C HIS A 107 17.92 8.45 -5.98
N PHE A 108 17.35 8.08 -7.12
CA PHE A 108 18.16 7.54 -8.21
C PHE A 108 18.99 8.69 -8.77
N ASN A 109 20.30 8.72 -8.46
CA ASN A 109 21.27 9.41 -9.31
C ASN A 109 21.54 8.47 -10.49
N ALA A 110 21.00 8.84 -11.66
CA ALA A 110 21.37 8.23 -12.93
C ALA A 110 22.70 8.79 -13.43
#